data_AF-A0A1M6V9Z9-F1
#
_entry.id   AF-A0A1M6V9Z9-F1
#
_cell.length_a   1.000
_cell.length_b   1.000
_cell.length_c   1.000
_cell.angle_alpha   90.00
_cell.angle_beta   90.00
_cell.angle_gamma   90.00
#
_symmetry.space_group_name_H-M   'P 1'
#
loop_
_entity.id
_entity.type
_entity.pdbx_description
1 polymer ?
#
loop_
_entity_poly.entity_id
_entity_poly.type
_entity_poly.pdbx_seq_one_letter_code
_entity_poly.pdbx_strand_id
1 'polypeptide(L)'
;MNRSELFEFVKEQYGTQPDYPWHDRNAVLRHKDNNKWYGIVMEVERNKLCLPGDEVVDVLNVKCDPVLIGSLRTRKGFCPAYHMNKDKWISICLDSGVPDEEIENLIAMSYELTE
;
A
#
# COMPACT_ATOMS: atom_id res chain seq x y z
N MET A 1 1.85 1.51 -11.85
CA MET A 1 2.71 0.68 -10.98
C MET A 1 1.97 -0.59 -10.62
N ASN A 2 2.55 -1.73 -11.01
CA ASN A 2 2.14 -3.07 -10.60
C ASN A 2 2.97 -3.58 -9.41
N ARG A 3 2.64 -4.77 -8.88
CA ARG A 3 3.32 -5.39 -7.74
C ARG A 3 4.84 -5.55 -7.95
N SER A 4 5.25 -6.01 -9.14
CA SER A 4 6.67 -6.28 -9.42
C SER A 4 7.48 -4.99 -9.46
N GLU A 5 6.94 -3.96 -10.12
CA GLU A 5 7.54 -2.62 -10.17
C GLU A 5 7.66 -2.01 -8.77
N LEU A 6 6.62 -2.13 -7.94
CA LEU A 6 6.62 -1.67 -6.57
C LEU A 6 7.73 -2.34 -5.75
N PHE A 7 7.90 -3.66 -5.87
CA PHE A 7 8.94 -4.38 -5.14
C PHE A 7 10.36 -4.02 -5.62
N GLU A 8 10.56 -3.80 -6.91
CA GLU A 8 11.87 -3.33 -7.39
C GLU A 8 12.13 -1.90 -6.90
N PHE A 9 11.15 -1.00 -6.96
CA PHE A 9 11.27 0.37 -6.45
C PHE A 9 11.69 0.42 -4.98
N VAL A 10 10.99 -0.31 -4.08
CA VAL A 10 11.32 -0.24 -2.64
C VAL A 10 12.63 -0.92 -2.29
N LYS A 11 13.06 -1.88 -3.11
CA LYS A 11 14.39 -2.51 -3.01
C LYS A 11 15.47 -1.54 -3.44
N GLU A 12 15.29 -0.80 -4.52
CA GLU A 12 16.26 0.20 -5.00
C GLU A 12 16.34 1.41 -4.06
N GLN A 13 15.20 1.96 -3.63
CA GLN A 13 15.16 3.17 -2.81
C GLN A 13 15.50 2.94 -1.34
N TYR A 14 14.96 1.87 -0.74
CA TYR A 14 15.08 1.63 0.71
C TYR A 14 15.89 0.38 1.07
N GLY A 15 16.36 -0.38 0.07
CA GLY A 15 16.99 -1.67 0.30
C GLY A 15 16.04 -2.72 0.88
N THR A 16 14.72 -2.49 0.83
CA THR A 16 13.72 -3.34 1.47
C THR A 16 13.35 -4.51 0.58
N GLN A 17 13.37 -5.71 1.16
CA GLN A 17 12.81 -6.90 0.52
C GLN A 17 11.42 -7.18 1.10
N PRO A 18 10.46 -7.69 0.31
CA PRO A 18 9.16 -8.10 0.83
C PRO A 18 9.33 -9.26 1.82
N ASP A 19 8.73 -9.12 3.01
CA ASP A 19 8.60 -10.21 3.98
C ASP A 19 7.20 -10.84 3.86
N TYR A 20 7.08 -12.15 4.09
CA TYR A 20 5.84 -12.93 3.92
C TYR A 20 5.42 -13.62 5.23
N PRO A 21 4.88 -12.87 6.21
CA PRO A 21 4.57 -13.41 7.54
C PRO A 21 3.51 -14.51 7.53
N TRP A 22 2.67 -14.54 6.51
CA TRP A 22 1.53 -15.45 6.41
C TRP A 22 1.77 -16.64 5.48
N HIS A 23 2.98 -16.78 4.94
CA HIS A 23 3.35 -17.85 3.99
C HIS A 23 2.44 -17.93 2.74
N ASP A 24 1.88 -16.79 2.32
CA ASP A 24 1.07 -16.63 1.11
C ASP A 24 1.65 -15.51 0.21
N ARG A 25 0.87 -14.97 -0.73
CA ARG A 25 1.32 -13.88 -1.62
C ARG A 25 1.25 -12.49 -0.98
N ASN A 26 0.74 -12.38 0.25
CA ASN A 26 0.64 -11.11 0.97
C ASN A 26 2.00 -10.80 1.61
N ALA A 27 2.53 -9.63 1.28
CA ALA A 27 3.84 -9.20 1.73
C ALA A 27 3.72 -7.97 2.62
N VAL A 28 4.67 -7.81 3.54
CA VAL A 28 4.87 -6.56 4.26
C VAL A 28 6.22 -5.95 3.91
N LEU A 29 6.24 -4.63 3.88
CA LEU A 29 7.43 -3.80 3.74
C LEU A 29 7.72 -3.20 5.12
N ARG A 30 8.93 -3.42 5.64
CA ARG A 30 9.31 -2.98 6.99
C ARG A 30 10.72 -2.43 7.05
N HIS A 31 10.97 -1.50 7.96
CA HIS A 31 12.31 -0.98 8.20
C HIS A 31 13.22 -2.09 8.75
N LYS A 32 14.48 -2.10 8.31
CA LYS A 32 15.49 -3.05 8.81
C LYS A 32 15.83 -2.81 10.28
N ASP A 33 15.80 -1.56 10.72
CA ASP A 33 16.34 -1.18 12.03
C ASP A 33 15.33 -1.37 13.17
N ASN A 34 14.04 -1.12 12.91
CA ASN A 34 13.00 -1.13 13.95
C ASN A 34 11.87 -2.14 13.71
N ASN A 35 11.89 -2.88 12.59
CA ASN A 35 10.88 -3.85 12.16
C ASN A 35 9.43 -3.33 12.00
N LYS A 36 9.18 -2.02 12.13
CA LYS A 36 7.86 -1.43 11.90
C LYS A 36 7.51 -1.52 10.42
N TRP A 37 6.24 -1.80 10.15
CA TRP A 37 5.73 -1.90 8.80
C TRP A 37 5.40 -0.51 8.28
N TYR A 38 5.87 -0.21 7.08
CA TYR A 38 5.52 1.00 6.33
C TYR A 38 4.69 0.67 5.08
N GLY A 39 4.56 -0.60 4.71
CA GLY A 39 3.73 -1.02 3.59
C GLY A 39 3.21 -2.44 3.76
N ILE A 40 2.05 -2.73 3.18
CA ILE A 40 1.50 -4.08 3.08
C ILE A 40 0.95 -4.25 1.67
N VAL A 41 1.40 -5.26 0.95
CA VAL A 41 0.91 -5.61 -0.39
C VAL A 41 0.06 -6.86 -0.29
N MET A 42 -1.21 -6.78 -0.67
CA MET A 42 -2.19 -7.86 -0.50
C MET A 42 -2.97 -8.16 -1.77
N GLU A 43 -3.39 -9.40 -1.92
CA GLU A 43 -4.41 -9.81 -2.90
C GLU A 43 -5.80 -9.66 -2.29
N VAL A 44 -6.65 -8.81 -2.89
CA VAL A 44 -7.98 -8.48 -2.35
C VAL A 44 -9.03 -8.53 -3.46
N GLU A 45 -10.15 -9.19 -3.21
CA GLU A 45 -11.32 -9.12 -4.09
C GLU A 45 -11.89 -7.69 -4.11
N ARG A 46 -12.22 -7.17 -5.29
CA ARG A 46 -12.67 -5.78 -5.43
C ARG A 46 -13.92 -5.42 -4.64
N ASN A 47 -14.87 -6.34 -4.53
CA ASN A 47 -16.08 -6.16 -3.71
C ASN A 47 -15.73 -5.82 -2.23
N LYS A 48 -14.63 -6.34 -1.69
CA LYS A 48 -14.14 -6.07 -0.32
C LYS A 48 -13.53 -4.68 -0.18
N LEU A 49 -13.15 -4.04 -1.28
CA LEU A 49 -12.69 -2.65 -1.35
C LEU A 49 -13.83 -1.65 -1.66
N CYS A 50 -15.08 -2.12 -1.62
CA CYS A 50 -16.26 -1.36 -2.06
C CYS A 50 -16.19 -0.95 -3.55
N LEU A 51 -15.51 -1.73 -4.38
CA LEU A 51 -15.48 -1.58 -5.83
C LEU A 51 -16.37 -2.66 -6.49
N PRO A 52 -16.96 -2.39 -7.67
CA PRO A 52 -17.69 -3.43 -8.39
C PRO A 52 -16.72 -4.50 -8.93
N GLY A 53 -17.23 -5.74 -8.99
CA GLY A 53 -16.48 -6.92 -9.44
C GLY A 53 -16.07 -7.85 -8.30
N ASP A 54 -15.69 -9.07 -8.66
CA ASP A 54 -15.20 -10.13 -7.77
C ASP A 54 -13.77 -10.56 -8.12
N GLU A 55 -13.14 -9.90 -9.09
CA GLU A 55 -11.75 -10.17 -9.43
C GLU A 55 -10.80 -9.76 -8.30
N VAL A 56 -9.73 -10.53 -8.17
CA VAL A 56 -8.66 -10.29 -7.21
C VAL A 56 -7.69 -9.27 -7.79
N VAL A 57 -7.42 -8.22 -7.01
CA VAL A 57 -6.48 -7.15 -7.36
C VAL A 57 -5.39 -7.03 -6.30
N ASP A 58 -4.23 -6.50 -6.72
CA ASP A 58 -3.16 -6.15 -5.79
C ASP A 58 -3.42 -4.77 -5.16
N VAL A 59 -3.30 -4.71 -3.84
CA VAL A 59 -3.52 -3.51 -3.03
C VAL A 59 -2.29 -3.22 -2.20
N LEU A 60 -1.83 -1.98 -2.24
CA LEU A 60 -0.84 -1.46 -1.31
C LEU A 60 -1.53 -0.69 -0.18
N ASN A 61 -1.36 -1.12 1.05
CA ASN A 61 -1.61 -0.29 2.21
C ASN A 61 -0.37 0.49 2.60
N VAL A 62 -0.54 1.78 2.85
CA VAL A 62 0.49 2.68 3.38
C VAL A 62 -0.09 3.50 4.52
N LYS A 63 0.76 3.83 5.50
CA LYS A 63 0.45 4.78 6.54
C LYS A 63 0.39 6.16 5.91
N CYS A 64 -0.61 6.95 6.31
CA CYS A 64 -0.90 8.22 5.68
C CYS A 64 -1.24 9.26 6.74
N ASP A 65 -0.91 10.52 6.48
CA ASP A 65 -1.35 11.63 7.31
C ASP A 65 -2.90 11.69 7.32
N PRO A 66 -3.54 11.68 8.51
CA PRO A 66 -5.00 11.80 8.64
C PRO A 66 -5.61 12.96 7.84
N VAL A 67 -4.89 14.07 7.66
CA VAL A 67 -5.33 15.24 6.91
C VAL A 67 -5.50 14.92 5.42
N LEU A 68 -4.71 13.99 4.87
CA LEU A 68 -4.75 13.62 3.46
C LEU A 68 -5.76 12.51 3.15
N ILE A 69 -6.04 11.62 4.12
CA ILE A 69 -6.90 10.44 3.94
C ILE A 69 -8.26 10.81 3.32
N GLY A 70 -8.88 11.90 3.79
CA GLY A 70 -10.17 12.36 3.28
C GLY A 70 -10.11 12.70 1.78
N SER A 71 -9.12 13.47 1.36
CA SER A 71 -8.96 13.90 -0.04
C SER A 71 -8.50 12.77 -0.96
N LEU A 72 -7.69 11.84 -0.48
CA LEU A 72 -7.25 10.70 -1.29
C LEU A 72 -8.42 9.76 -1.57
N ARG A 73 -9.28 9.51 -0.57
CA ARG A 73 -10.44 8.62 -0.71
C ARG A 73 -11.53 9.11 -1.68
N THR A 74 -11.51 10.38 -2.09
CA THR A 74 -12.42 10.88 -3.15
C THR A 74 -11.91 10.57 -4.55
N ARG A 75 -10.70 10.02 -4.69
CA ARG A 75 -10.02 9.81 -5.97
C ARG A 75 -10.03 8.34 -6.36
N LYS A 76 -10.13 8.09 -7.67
CA LYS A 76 -10.10 6.73 -8.22
C LYS A 76 -8.77 6.05 -7.85
N GLY A 77 -8.84 4.77 -7.49
CA GLY A 77 -7.67 3.96 -7.12
C GLY A 77 -7.34 3.97 -5.63
N PHE A 78 -7.96 4.84 -4.85
CA PHE A 78 -7.82 4.88 -3.40
C PHE A 78 -9.06 4.32 -2.70
N CYS A 79 -8.85 3.56 -1.63
CA CYS A 79 -9.90 2.91 -0.86
C CYS A 79 -9.65 3.09 0.64
N PRO A 80 -10.68 2.94 1.49
CA PRO A 80 -10.46 2.83 2.93
C PRO A 80 -9.49 1.69 3.22
N ALA A 81 -8.65 1.86 4.24
CA ALA A 81 -7.65 0.85 4.57
C ALA A 81 -8.27 -0.54 4.80
N TYR A 82 -7.79 -1.53 4.04
CA TYR A 82 -8.16 -2.93 4.18
C TYR A 82 -7.35 -3.57 5.31
N HIS A 83 -7.98 -4.21 6.28
CA HIS A 83 -7.37 -4.79 7.51
C HIS A 83 -6.59 -3.83 8.44
N MET A 84 -6.37 -2.57 8.06
CA MET A 84 -5.64 -1.59 8.86
C MET A 84 -6.55 -0.49 9.42
N ASN A 85 -6.00 0.34 10.32
CA ASN A 85 -6.74 1.47 10.89
C ASN A 85 -7.04 2.53 9.80
N LYS A 86 -8.33 2.74 9.52
CA LYS A 86 -8.82 3.60 8.42
C LYS A 86 -8.55 5.11 8.61
N ASP A 87 -8.14 5.53 9.81
CA ASP A 87 -7.79 6.92 10.13
C ASP A 87 -6.28 7.17 10.08
N LYS A 88 -5.47 6.13 9.85
CA LYS A 88 -4.00 6.20 9.83
C LYS A 88 -3.38 5.54 8.61
N TRP A 89 -4.15 4.78 7.86
CA TRP A 89 -3.73 4.03 6.69
C TRP A 89 -4.70 4.28 5.55
N ILE A 90 -4.22 4.04 4.34
CA ILE A 90 -5.03 4.05 3.13
C ILE A 90 -4.64 2.88 2.23
N SER A 91 -5.61 2.36 1.48
CA SER A 91 -5.40 1.33 0.47
C SER A 91 -5.32 1.95 -0.91
N ILE A 92 -4.31 1.57 -1.68
CA ILE A 92 -4.11 1.95 -3.08
C ILE A 92 -4.25 0.70 -3.93
N CYS A 93 -5.22 0.68 -4.84
CA CYS A 93 -5.32 -0.39 -5.84
C CYS A 93 -4.21 -0.20 -6.86
N LEU A 94 -3.31 -1.17 -6.97
CA LEU A 94 -2.28 -1.17 -8.01
C LEU A 94 -2.91 -1.36 -9.39
N ASP A 95 -2.22 -0.93 -10.44
CA ASP A 95 -2.72 -0.93 -11.84
C ASP A 95 -4.08 -0.25 -12.06
N SER A 96 -4.52 0.61 -11.14
CA SER A 96 -5.82 1.29 -11.23
C SER A 96 -5.79 2.63 -11.97
N GLY A 97 -4.62 3.06 -12.43
CA GLY A 97 -4.36 4.34 -13.09
C GLY A 97 -3.91 5.47 -12.14
N VAL A 98 -3.58 5.16 -10.88
CA VAL A 98 -2.87 6.09 -9.99
C VAL A 98 -1.44 6.29 -10.53
N PRO A 99 -0.95 7.54 -10.70
CA PRO A 99 0.41 7.78 -11.16
C PRO A 99 1.47 7.17 -10.25
N ASP A 100 2.52 6.62 -10.85
CA ASP A 100 3.58 5.90 -10.14
C ASP A 100 4.29 6.82 -9.13
N GLU A 101 4.65 8.03 -9.54
CA GLU A 101 5.22 9.07 -8.67
C GLU A 101 4.37 9.34 -7.42
N GLU A 102 3.05 9.24 -7.52
CA GLU A 102 2.18 9.43 -6.36
C GLU A 102 2.23 8.25 -5.39
N ILE A 103 2.26 7.02 -5.93
CA ILE A 103 2.43 5.81 -5.11
C ILE A 103 3.78 5.86 -4.39
N GLU A 104 4.84 6.26 -5.10
CA GLU A 104 6.19 6.44 -4.55
C GLU A 104 6.22 7.49 -3.43
N ASN A 105 5.61 8.65 -3.64
CA ASN A 105 5.50 9.71 -2.63
C ASN A 105 4.74 9.25 -1.38
N LEU A 106 3.67 8.47 -1.54
CA LEU A 106 2.91 7.92 -0.41
C LEU A 106 3.68 6.81 0.32
N ILE A 107 4.48 6.01 -0.38
CA ILE A 107 5.42 5.08 0.25
C ILE A 107 6.47 5.83 1.06
N ALA A 108 7.07 6.89 0.49
CA ALA A 108 8.06 7.71 1.18
C ALA A 108 7.49 8.33 2.47
N MET A 109 6.30 8.93 2.38
CA MET A 109 5.59 9.46 3.56
C MET A 109 5.32 8.37 4.60
N SER A 110 4.86 7.20 4.16
CA SER A 110 4.61 6.09 5.08
C SER A 110 5.87 5.66 5.81
N TYR A 111 6.99 5.55 5.07
CA TYR A 111 8.31 5.23 5.60
C TYR A 111 8.74 6.24 6.67
N GLU A 112 8.64 7.53 6.39
CA GLU A 112 8.95 8.60 7.36
C GLU A 112 8.06 8.56 8.61
N LEU A 113 6.76 8.28 8.44
CA LEU A 113 5.80 8.16 9.55
C LEU A 113 6.03 6.92 10.42
N THR A 114 6.94 6.03 10.03
CA THR A 114 7.23 4.76 10.73
C THR A 114 8.71 4.55 11.06
N GLU A 115 9.58 5.54 10.88
CA GLU A 115 10.92 5.52 11.49
C GLU A 115 10.85 5.42 13.04
#